data_AF-A0AAQ0MI18-F1
#
_entry.id   AF-A0AAQ0MI18-F1
#
_cell.length_a   1.000
_cell.length_b   1.000
_cell.length_c   1.000
_cell.angle_alpha   90.00
_cell.angle_beta   90.00
_cell.angle_gamma   90.00
#
_symmetry.space_group_name_H-M   'P 1'
#
loop_
_entity.id
_entity.type
_entity.pdbx_description
1 polymer ?
#
loop_
_entity_poly.entity_id
_entity_poly.type
_entity_poly.pdbx_seq_one_letter_code
_entity_poly.pdbx_strand_id
1 'polypeptide(L)'
;MKEKRTNIRWYFAIAFFIIGVIAYMDRSNISIIAGPMMEDLNLNKTQFGLLASFFSLGYALMQVPSGFLAEKFGSKKLLTIALVWWSAFTILTGIVKNHGMLYAVRFLFGVGEAPMYPSNAVFNTNWFAKGEKGRASSALLAGSYFGPVIAPVVTIAIVNMFGWQAVFYIFGAVGFVIAILWMVIAKDLPEQHQMVNEAEKNYIIENRDVIKTEKSNAPWNIFFTRFSFYAIAAQYFVVQFVVSLFLIWLPTYLTEQYKVKLTDPDMAWAAGAPWIAMFLLILCGGAISDKLLQSGKSRFVARASIAIMGFLVFCISLFMSLQTDNLVVNVFWLSLCLGGIGIATGMSWAAATDLGRNFSGSVSGWMNLWGNIGALLSPLLAGMMVDIVGWTMTLELVIIPVVFAIIMWFFVKPDQPLIIEKENL
;
A
#
# COMPACT_ATOMS: atom_id res chain seq x y z
N MET A 1 14.20 38.36 -19.73
CA MET A 1 14.68 37.16 -19.01
C MET A 1 13.50 36.24 -18.79
N LYS A 2 13.58 34.94 -19.14
CA LYS A 2 12.49 33.99 -18.83
C LYS A 2 12.38 33.88 -17.31
N GLU A 3 11.21 34.16 -16.76
CA GLU A 3 10.95 34.08 -15.33
C GLU A 3 11.19 32.64 -14.84
N LYS A 4 11.86 32.48 -13.68
CA LYS A 4 12.18 31.16 -13.12
C LYS A 4 10.92 30.55 -12.51
N ARG A 5 10.67 29.27 -12.74
CA ARG A 5 9.47 28.54 -12.26
C ARG A 5 9.43 28.49 -10.73
N THR A 6 8.24 28.63 -10.15
CA THR A 6 7.99 28.57 -8.70
C THR A 6 8.06 27.16 -8.09
N ASN A 7 7.92 26.11 -8.90
CA ASN A 7 7.96 24.68 -8.52
C ASN A 7 6.93 24.28 -7.45
N ILE A 8 5.78 24.96 -7.39
CA ILE A 8 4.70 24.68 -6.43
C ILE A 8 4.19 23.24 -6.56
N ARG A 9 4.20 22.67 -7.77
CA ARG A 9 3.76 21.27 -7.99
C ARG A 9 4.50 20.27 -7.10
N TRP A 10 5.78 20.49 -6.80
CA TRP A 10 6.56 19.58 -5.94
C TRP A 10 6.18 19.67 -4.46
N TYR A 11 5.65 20.81 -3.99
CA TYR A 11 5.07 20.90 -2.65
C TYR A 11 3.81 20.05 -2.53
N PHE A 12 3.01 19.94 -3.59
CA PHE A 12 1.89 19.00 -3.62
C PHE A 12 2.34 17.54 -3.61
N ALA A 13 3.44 17.19 -4.29
CA ALA A 13 4.02 15.85 -4.14
C ALA A 13 4.43 15.55 -2.69
N ILE A 14 5.01 16.53 -1.97
CA ILE A 14 5.32 16.40 -0.54
C ILE A 14 4.03 16.28 0.29
N ALA A 15 2.98 17.05 -0.03
CA ALA A 15 1.69 16.93 0.65
C ALA A 15 1.09 15.53 0.48
N PHE A 16 1.13 14.97 -0.73
CA PHE A 16 0.70 13.59 -0.97
C PHE A 16 1.59 12.56 -0.25
N PHE A 17 2.90 12.79 -0.14
CA PHE A 17 3.77 11.97 0.70
C PHE A 17 3.29 11.97 2.15
N ILE A 18 3.04 13.14 2.75
CA ILE A 18 2.55 13.26 4.13
C ILE A 18 1.19 12.58 4.32
N ILE A 19 0.26 12.77 3.36
CA ILE A 19 -1.04 12.10 3.35
C ILE A 19 -0.86 10.58 3.32
N GLY A 20 0.04 10.06 2.47
CA GLY A 20 0.35 8.63 2.40
C GLY A 20 0.94 8.07 3.70
N VAL A 21 1.87 8.81 4.34
CA VAL A 21 2.43 8.45 5.64
C VAL A 21 1.32 8.28 6.66
N ILE A 22 0.45 9.27 6.80
CA ILE A 22 -0.59 9.28 7.84
C ILE A 22 -1.65 8.22 7.57
N ALA A 23 -2.07 8.06 6.32
CA ALA A 23 -3.01 7.02 5.93
C ALA A 23 -2.50 5.61 6.28
N TYR A 24 -1.22 5.31 6.01
CA TYR A 24 -0.67 4.01 6.36
C TYR A 24 -0.29 3.88 7.84
N MET A 25 -0.01 4.98 8.53
CA MET A 25 0.03 4.97 9.99
C MET A 25 -1.33 4.59 10.55
N ASP A 26 -2.45 5.18 10.09
CA ASP A 26 -3.80 4.82 10.56
C ASP A 26 -4.11 3.33 10.39
N ARG A 27 -3.68 2.72 9.28
CA ARG A 27 -3.79 1.27 9.05
C ARG A 27 -2.93 0.46 10.01
N SER A 28 -1.71 0.91 10.30
CA SER A 28 -0.76 0.21 11.17
C SER A 28 -1.02 0.43 12.66
N ASN A 29 -1.65 1.53 13.05
CA ASN A 29 -1.84 1.89 14.46
C ASN A 29 -2.65 0.84 15.20
N ILE A 30 -3.69 0.28 14.57
CA ILE A 30 -4.54 -0.75 15.18
C ILE A 30 -3.74 -2.00 15.56
N SER A 31 -2.72 -2.38 14.78
CA SER A 31 -1.93 -3.58 15.06
C SER A 31 -1.01 -3.42 16.25
N ILE A 32 -0.47 -2.21 16.44
CA ILE A 32 0.40 -1.89 17.58
C ILE A 32 -0.40 -1.95 18.89
N ILE A 33 -1.66 -1.49 18.87
CA ILE A 33 -2.53 -1.51 20.06
C ILE A 33 -3.44 -2.74 20.15
N ALA A 34 -3.19 -3.77 19.34
CA ALA A 34 -4.07 -4.93 19.24
C ALA A 34 -4.32 -5.59 20.59
N GLY A 35 -3.27 -5.81 21.41
CA GLY A 35 -3.38 -6.41 22.73
C GLY A 35 -4.34 -5.66 23.67
N PRO A 36 -4.04 -4.39 24.04
CA PRO A 36 -4.92 -3.60 24.91
C PRO A 36 -6.35 -3.46 24.39
N MET A 37 -6.53 -3.34 23.07
CA MET A 37 -7.85 -3.24 22.46
C MET A 37 -8.63 -4.56 22.55
N MET A 38 -7.96 -5.70 22.34
CA MET A 38 -8.58 -7.02 22.47
C MET A 38 -9.00 -7.30 23.92
N GLU A 39 -8.17 -6.91 24.89
CA GLU A 39 -8.48 -7.04 26.32
C GLU A 39 -9.67 -6.15 26.73
N ASP A 40 -9.65 -4.85 26.41
CA ASP A 40 -10.71 -3.91 26.81
C ASP A 40 -12.07 -4.23 26.16
N LEU A 41 -12.06 -4.75 24.93
CA LEU A 41 -13.27 -5.08 24.17
C LEU A 41 -13.66 -6.55 24.24
N ASN A 42 -12.93 -7.41 24.96
CA ASN A 42 -13.11 -8.86 24.99
C ASN A 42 -13.18 -9.48 23.58
N LEU A 43 -12.26 -9.08 22.70
CA LEU A 43 -12.14 -9.63 21.35
C LEU A 43 -11.14 -10.79 21.35
N ASN A 44 -11.45 -11.87 20.64
CA ASN A 44 -10.45 -12.87 20.29
C ASN A 44 -9.69 -12.46 19.01
N LYS A 45 -8.62 -13.20 18.67
CA LYS A 45 -7.78 -12.88 17.51
C LYS A 45 -8.53 -12.97 16.19
N THR A 46 -9.43 -13.95 16.08
CA THR A 46 -10.30 -14.10 14.91
C THR A 46 -11.18 -12.86 14.70
N GLN A 47 -11.83 -12.35 15.75
CA GLN A 47 -12.65 -11.14 15.72
C GLN A 47 -11.81 -9.89 15.45
N PHE A 48 -10.62 -9.79 16.03
CA PHE A 48 -9.69 -8.70 15.74
C PHE A 48 -9.23 -8.74 14.26
N GLY A 49 -8.90 -9.92 13.73
CA GLY A 49 -8.59 -10.11 12.31
C GLY A 49 -9.73 -9.68 11.40
N LEU A 50 -10.99 -9.96 11.78
CA LEU A 50 -12.16 -9.49 11.04
C LEU A 50 -12.22 -7.96 10.94
N LEU A 51 -11.79 -7.20 11.95
CA LEU A 51 -11.75 -5.73 11.88
C LEU A 51 -10.89 -5.23 10.73
N ALA A 52 -9.69 -5.80 10.58
CA ALA A 52 -8.80 -5.49 9.47
C ALA A 52 -9.36 -5.96 8.13
N SER A 53 -10.03 -7.12 8.10
CA SER A 53 -10.73 -7.61 6.92
C SER A 53 -11.85 -6.66 6.46
N PHE A 54 -12.73 -6.20 7.36
CA PHE A 54 -13.80 -5.27 6.99
C PHE A 54 -13.29 -3.95 6.43
N PHE A 55 -12.18 -3.44 6.95
CA PHE A 55 -11.47 -2.30 6.36
C PHE A 55 -11.05 -2.60 4.90
N SER A 56 -10.34 -3.69 4.66
CA SER A 56 -9.90 -4.10 3.33
C SER A 56 -11.08 -4.29 2.36
N LEU A 57 -12.21 -4.81 2.86
CA LEU A 57 -13.43 -4.99 2.07
C LEU A 57 -14.01 -3.64 1.61
N GLY A 58 -14.17 -2.69 2.54
CA GLY A 58 -14.68 -1.34 2.23
C GLY A 58 -13.76 -0.61 1.25
N TYR A 59 -12.45 -0.72 1.47
CA TYR A 59 -11.44 -0.15 0.59
C TYR A 59 -11.51 -0.73 -0.83
N ALA A 60 -11.57 -2.06 -0.96
CA ALA A 60 -11.63 -2.75 -2.24
C ALA A 60 -12.88 -2.40 -3.06
N LEU A 61 -14.05 -2.41 -2.42
CA LEU A 61 -15.31 -2.10 -3.09
C LEU A 61 -15.37 -0.65 -3.58
N MET A 62 -14.78 0.28 -2.83
CA MET A 62 -14.82 1.69 -3.15
C MET A 62 -13.70 2.15 -4.10
N GLN A 63 -12.68 1.33 -4.35
CA GLN A 63 -11.53 1.70 -5.18
C GLN A 63 -11.91 2.08 -6.62
N VAL A 64 -12.74 1.28 -7.28
CA VAL A 64 -13.20 1.54 -8.66
C VAL A 64 -14.16 2.73 -8.72
N PRO A 65 -15.24 2.79 -7.91
CA PRO A 65 -16.10 3.97 -7.85
C PRO A 65 -15.34 5.27 -7.57
N SER A 66 -14.33 5.23 -6.69
CA SER A 66 -13.53 6.40 -6.34
C SER A 66 -12.78 7.00 -7.52
N GLY A 67 -12.31 6.16 -8.46
CA GLY A 67 -11.69 6.65 -9.70
C GLY A 67 -12.64 7.49 -10.54
N PHE A 68 -13.86 7.00 -10.75
CA PHE A 68 -14.90 7.75 -11.47
C PHE A 68 -15.29 9.04 -10.74
N LEU A 69 -15.40 8.99 -9.42
CA LEU A 69 -15.69 10.17 -8.60
C LEU A 69 -14.55 11.20 -8.67
N ALA A 70 -13.30 10.75 -8.72
CA ALA A 70 -12.12 11.63 -8.81
C ALA A 70 -12.08 12.37 -10.15
N GLU A 71 -12.36 11.66 -11.25
CA GLU A 71 -12.49 12.25 -12.58
C GLU A 71 -13.66 13.25 -12.65
N LYS A 72 -14.80 12.93 -12.03
CA LYS A 72 -16.02 13.76 -12.09
C LYS A 72 -15.97 15.00 -11.21
N PHE A 73 -15.50 14.86 -9.97
CA PHE A 73 -15.57 15.92 -8.96
C PHE A 73 -14.25 16.65 -8.73
N GLY A 74 -13.16 16.18 -9.33
CA GLY A 74 -11.82 16.71 -9.11
C GLY A 74 -11.16 16.11 -7.86
N SER A 75 -9.84 16.13 -7.86
CA SER A 75 -9.01 15.58 -6.79
C SER A 75 -9.15 16.37 -5.49
N LYS A 76 -9.24 17.71 -5.57
CA LYS A 76 -9.35 18.57 -4.39
C LYS A 76 -10.58 18.19 -3.56
N LYS A 77 -11.75 18.24 -4.18
CA LYS A 77 -13.03 18.03 -3.49
C LYS A 77 -13.12 16.62 -2.95
N LEU A 78 -12.80 15.62 -3.77
CA LEU A 78 -12.89 14.23 -3.36
C LEU A 78 -11.93 13.89 -2.22
N LEU A 79 -10.65 14.29 -2.32
CA LEU A 79 -9.67 14.01 -1.28
C LEU A 79 -10.00 14.75 0.02
N THR A 80 -10.55 15.97 -0.05
CA THR A 80 -11.03 16.68 1.15
C THR A 80 -12.14 15.91 1.86
N ILE A 81 -13.14 15.43 1.10
CA ILE A 81 -14.24 14.63 1.65
C ILE A 81 -13.71 13.32 2.24
N ALA A 82 -12.78 12.66 1.53
CA ALA A 82 -12.14 11.44 1.99
C ALA A 82 -11.39 11.64 3.33
N LEU A 83 -10.57 12.69 3.42
CA LEU A 83 -9.83 13.06 4.63
C LEU A 83 -10.76 13.27 5.82
N VAL A 84 -11.80 14.09 5.66
CA VAL A 84 -12.83 14.33 6.70
C VAL A 84 -13.52 13.03 7.10
N TRP A 85 -13.93 12.23 6.10
CA TRP A 85 -14.68 11.00 6.32
C TRP A 85 -13.84 9.98 7.09
N TRP A 86 -12.65 9.63 6.59
CA TRP A 86 -11.84 8.61 7.26
C TRP A 86 -11.42 9.09 8.65
N SER A 87 -11.10 10.38 8.83
CA SER A 87 -10.72 10.93 10.14
C SER A 87 -11.85 10.79 11.17
N ALA A 88 -13.09 11.01 10.74
CA ALA A 88 -14.26 10.79 11.59
C ALA A 88 -14.39 9.32 12.00
N PHE A 89 -14.23 8.38 11.05
CA PHE A 89 -14.30 6.94 11.36
C PHE A 89 -13.09 6.42 12.16
N THR A 90 -11.92 7.05 12.02
CA THR A 90 -10.77 6.82 12.91
C THR A 90 -11.15 7.15 14.35
N ILE A 91 -11.69 8.36 14.61
CA ILE A 91 -12.16 8.75 15.95
C ILE A 91 -13.27 7.84 16.45
N LEU A 92 -14.27 7.53 15.62
CA LEU A 92 -15.37 6.64 15.99
C LEU A 92 -14.89 5.26 16.41
N THR A 93 -13.78 4.78 15.85
CA THR A 93 -13.20 3.52 16.29
C THR A 93 -12.78 3.57 17.77
N GLY A 94 -12.16 4.66 18.21
CA GLY A 94 -11.80 4.83 19.62
C GLY A 94 -12.99 4.97 20.57
N ILE A 95 -14.22 5.15 20.05
CA ILE A 95 -15.45 5.38 20.84
C ILE A 95 -16.31 4.11 20.88
N VAL A 96 -16.43 3.40 19.76
CA VAL A 96 -17.36 2.28 19.61
C VAL A 96 -16.85 1.04 20.34
N LYS A 97 -17.62 0.57 21.34
CA LYS A 97 -17.34 -0.65 22.11
C LYS A 97 -18.12 -1.87 21.65
N ASN A 98 -19.19 -1.69 20.87
CA ASN A 98 -19.99 -2.79 20.35
C ASN A 98 -19.30 -3.41 19.13
N HIS A 99 -19.06 -4.73 19.16
CA HIS A 99 -18.35 -5.45 18.09
C HIS A 99 -18.96 -5.28 16.70
N GLY A 100 -20.29 -5.40 16.60
CA GLY A 100 -21.02 -5.26 15.33
C GLY A 100 -20.87 -3.87 14.72
N MET A 101 -21.03 -2.83 15.53
CA MET A 101 -20.83 -1.45 15.11
C MET A 101 -19.37 -1.16 14.76
N LEU A 102 -18.43 -1.78 15.46
CA LEU A 102 -17.00 -1.62 15.20
C LEU A 102 -16.61 -2.17 13.82
N TYR A 103 -17.17 -3.31 13.39
CA TYR A 103 -17.01 -3.81 12.01
C TYR A 103 -17.55 -2.82 10.97
N ALA A 104 -18.72 -2.22 11.22
CA ALA A 104 -19.30 -1.21 10.34
C ALA A 104 -18.42 0.05 10.26
N VAL A 105 -17.91 0.52 11.40
CA VAL A 105 -16.97 1.65 11.45
C VAL A 105 -15.70 1.35 10.65
N ARG A 106 -15.14 0.14 10.78
CA ARG A 106 -13.95 -0.27 10.03
C ARG A 106 -14.19 -0.38 8.54
N PHE A 107 -15.34 -0.90 8.15
CA PHE A 107 -15.76 -0.92 6.75
C PHE A 107 -15.87 0.51 6.18
N LEU A 108 -16.55 1.42 6.88
CA LEU A 108 -16.74 2.80 6.44
C LEU A 108 -15.44 3.61 6.46
N PHE A 109 -14.51 3.28 7.37
CA PHE A 109 -13.15 3.79 7.35
C PHE A 109 -12.43 3.41 6.05
N GLY A 110 -12.51 2.13 5.64
CA GLY A 110 -11.95 1.66 4.37
C GLY A 110 -12.56 2.33 3.13
N VAL A 111 -13.88 2.53 3.13
CA VAL A 111 -14.59 3.29 2.07
C VAL A 111 -14.05 4.72 1.96
N GLY A 112 -13.76 5.37 3.09
CA GLY A 112 -13.22 6.73 3.14
C GLY A 112 -11.80 6.87 2.62
N GLU A 113 -10.96 5.85 2.80
CA GLU A 113 -9.55 5.89 2.43
C GLU A 113 -9.28 5.49 0.97
N ALA A 114 -10.20 4.72 0.35
CA ALA A 114 -10.11 4.26 -1.03
C ALA A 114 -9.84 5.37 -2.09
N PRO A 115 -10.41 6.58 -1.98
CA PRO A 115 -10.17 7.64 -2.96
C PRO A 115 -8.77 8.25 -2.98
N MET A 116 -7.90 7.92 -2.02
CA MET A 116 -6.57 8.54 -1.90
C MET A 116 -5.73 8.37 -3.18
N TYR A 117 -5.52 7.13 -3.64
CA TYR A 117 -4.70 6.85 -4.82
C TYR A 117 -5.32 7.38 -6.13
N PRO A 118 -6.62 7.16 -6.41
CA PRO A 118 -7.24 7.74 -7.59
C PRO A 118 -7.21 9.27 -7.62
N SER A 119 -7.43 9.93 -6.47
CA SER A 119 -7.35 11.39 -6.37
C SER A 119 -5.95 11.91 -6.66
N ASN A 120 -4.90 11.23 -6.19
CA ASN A 120 -3.52 11.55 -6.54
C ASN A 120 -3.23 11.38 -8.04
N ALA A 121 -3.72 10.31 -8.67
CA ALA A 121 -3.54 10.10 -10.11
C ALA A 121 -4.20 11.21 -10.96
N VAL A 122 -5.42 11.62 -10.59
CA VAL A 122 -6.12 12.74 -11.24
C VAL A 122 -5.38 14.06 -11.01
N PHE A 123 -4.93 14.32 -9.77
CA PHE A 123 -4.14 15.52 -9.46
C PHE A 123 -2.86 15.60 -10.28
N ASN A 124 -2.10 14.51 -10.33
CA ASN A 124 -0.84 14.43 -11.06
C ASN A 124 -1.03 14.62 -12.56
N THR A 125 -2.19 14.25 -13.09
CA THR A 125 -2.53 14.50 -14.50
C THR A 125 -2.66 15.97 -14.84
N ASN A 126 -3.16 16.78 -13.90
CA ASN A 126 -3.38 18.22 -14.09
C ASN A 126 -2.16 19.07 -13.73
N TRP A 127 -1.40 18.67 -12.71
CA TRP A 127 -0.35 19.48 -12.08
C TRP A 127 1.08 19.16 -12.53
N PHE A 128 1.32 18.03 -13.20
CA PHE A 128 2.66 17.60 -13.58
C PHE A 128 2.77 17.32 -15.08
N ALA A 129 3.94 17.65 -15.63
CA ALA A 129 4.30 17.30 -17.00
C ALA A 129 4.41 15.78 -17.17
N LYS A 130 4.23 15.27 -18.40
CA LYS A 130 4.23 13.82 -18.71
C LYS A 130 5.41 13.05 -18.09
N GLY A 131 6.63 13.60 -18.19
CA GLY A 131 7.85 12.99 -17.65
C GLY A 131 7.99 13.09 -16.12
N GLU A 132 7.21 13.94 -15.45
CA GLU A 132 7.28 14.17 -14.01
C GLU A 132 6.22 13.36 -13.23
N LYS A 133 5.12 12.92 -13.88
CA LYS A 133 4.00 12.21 -13.24
C LYS A 133 4.43 10.97 -12.45
N GLY A 134 5.38 10.19 -12.98
CA GLY A 134 5.91 9.01 -12.30
C GLY A 134 6.54 9.36 -10.95
N ARG A 135 7.43 10.37 -10.94
CA ARG A 135 8.09 10.84 -9.71
C ARG A 135 7.09 11.47 -8.73
N ALA A 136 6.07 12.17 -9.21
CA ALA A 136 5.00 12.70 -8.36
C ALA A 136 4.20 11.57 -7.70
N SER A 137 3.81 10.54 -8.47
CA SER A 137 3.09 9.38 -7.93
C SER A 137 3.93 8.56 -6.94
N SER A 138 5.25 8.49 -7.15
CA SER A 138 6.17 7.84 -6.22
C SER A 138 6.23 8.52 -4.85
N ALA A 139 5.90 9.82 -4.74
CA ALA A 139 5.87 10.51 -3.46
C ALA A 139 4.77 9.96 -2.54
N LEU A 140 3.55 9.78 -3.05
CA LEU A 140 2.47 9.14 -2.28
C LEU A 140 2.84 7.71 -1.87
N LEU A 141 3.36 6.91 -2.81
CA LEU A 141 3.77 5.53 -2.54
C LEU A 141 4.89 5.44 -1.51
N ALA A 142 5.88 6.32 -1.59
CA ALA A 142 6.96 6.38 -0.60
C ALA A 142 6.39 6.69 0.79
N GLY A 143 5.42 7.61 0.88
CA GLY A 143 4.72 7.90 2.12
C GLY A 143 4.01 6.67 2.67
N SER A 144 3.26 5.96 1.82
CA SER A 144 2.55 4.73 2.18
C SER A 144 3.46 3.65 2.77
N TYR A 145 4.65 3.44 2.20
CA TYR A 145 5.60 2.45 2.71
C TYR A 145 6.36 2.94 3.96
N PHE A 146 6.50 4.25 4.13
CA PHE A 146 7.20 4.85 5.26
C PHE A 146 6.29 5.03 6.49
N GLY A 147 4.97 5.10 6.32
CA GLY A 147 4.00 5.18 7.43
C GLY A 147 4.22 4.11 8.50
N PRO A 148 4.23 2.81 8.15
CA PRO A 148 4.42 1.71 9.11
C PRO A 148 5.79 1.70 9.80
N VAL A 149 6.79 2.42 9.27
CA VAL A 149 8.10 2.59 9.92
C VAL A 149 7.98 3.45 11.17
N ILE A 150 7.24 4.57 11.07
CA ILE A 150 7.12 5.56 12.14
C ILE A 150 5.93 5.23 13.07
N ALA A 151 4.92 4.49 12.56
CA ALA A 151 3.71 4.18 13.31
C ALA A 151 3.98 3.58 14.71
N PRO A 152 4.90 2.60 14.89
CA PRO A 152 5.21 2.06 16.22
C PRO A 152 5.70 3.13 17.19
N VAL A 153 6.65 3.96 16.77
CA VAL A 153 7.25 5.01 17.61
C VAL A 153 6.20 5.99 18.11
N VAL A 154 5.38 6.52 17.20
CA VAL A 154 4.37 7.54 17.53
C VAL A 154 3.21 6.93 18.33
N THR A 155 2.75 5.74 17.95
CA THR A 155 1.64 5.07 18.63
C THR A 155 2.02 4.71 20.05
N ILE A 156 3.19 4.09 20.28
CA ILE A 156 3.64 3.72 21.62
C ILE A 156 3.79 4.95 22.53
N ALA A 157 4.33 6.05 21.99
CA ALA A 157 4.42 7.30 22.74
C ALA A 157 3.06 7.81 23.21
N ILE A 158 2.04 7.75 22.34
CA ILE A 158 0.67 8.13 22.69
C ILE A 158 0.07 7.17 23.73
N VAL A 159 0.23 5.85 23.54
CA VAL A 159 -0.32 4.84 24.45
C VAL A 159 0.24 5.01 25.86
N ASN A 160 1.55 5.23 25.98
CA ASN A 160 2.21 5.40 27.28
C ASN A 160 1.70 6.62 28.06
N MET A 161 1.23 7.66 27.38
CA MET A 161 0.78 8.90 28.01
C MET A 161 -0.74 8.97 28.23
N PHE A 162 -1.52 8.43 27.31
CA PHE A 162 -2.97 8.70 27.22
C PHE A 162 -3.83 7.45 27.00
N GLY A 163 -3.23 6.25 26.93
CA GLY A 163 -3.92 5.00 26.65
C GLY A 163 -4.18 4.76 25.17
N TRP A 164 -4.74 3.59 24.84
CA TRP A 164 -4.87 3.14 23.44
C TRP A 164 -5.95 3.88 22.65
N GLN A 165 -7.03 4.32 23.30
CA GLN A 165 -8.12 5.04 22.63
C GLN A 165 -7.63 6.40 22.10
N ALA A 166 -6.68 7.04 22.80
CA ALA A 166 -6.12 8.33 22.41
C ALA A 166 -5.39 8.29 21.06
N VAL A 167 -4.87 7.12 20.64
CA VAL A 167 -4.28 6.93 19.32
C VAL A 167 -5.31 7.28 18.24
N PHE A 168 -6.52 6.76 18.34
CA PHE A 168 -7.58 7.05 17.37
C PHE A 168 -8.02 8.51 17.40
N TYR A 169 -8.06 9.14 18.57
CA TYR A 169 -8.47 10.54 18.71
C TYR A 169 -7.42 11.50 18.11
N ILE A 170 -6.15 11.30 18.43
CA ILE A 170 -5.05 12.14 17.96
C ILE A 170 -4.89 12.00 16.44
N PHE A 171 -4.86 10.77 15.92
CA PHE A 171 -4.70 10.57 14.48
C PHE A 171 -5.90 11.10 13.68
N GLY A 172 -7.14 10.91 14.15
CA GLY A 172 -8.29 11.52 13.51
C GLY A 172 -8.26 13.05 13.57
N ALA A 173 -7.77 13.65 14.67
CA ALA A 173 -7.59 15.10 14.74
C ALA A 173 -6.53 15.61 13.75
N VAL A 174 -5.40 14.91 13.62
CA VAL A 174 -4.36 15.23 12.61
C VAL A 174 -4.94 15.12 11.20
N GLY A 175 -5.72 14.08 10.91
CA GLY A 175 -6.39 13.92 9.62
C GLY A 175 -7.35 15.07 9.31
N PHE A 176 -8.11 15.57 10.28
CA PHE A 176 -8.95 16.76 10.12
C PHE A 176 -8.13 18.03 9.84
N VAL A 177 -7.02 18.23 10.54
CA VAL A 177 -6.11 19.36 10.30
C VAL A 177 -5.61 19.32 8.85
N ILE A 178 -5.22 18.15 8.35
CA ILE A 178 -4.78 17.97 6.96
C ILE A 178 -5.92 18.20 5.99
N ALA A 179 -7.14 17.76 6.32
CA ALA A 179 -8.32 18.03 5.51
C ALA A 179 -8.56 19.54 5.32
N ILE A 180 -8.44 20.32 6.41
CA ILE A 180 -8.58 21.78 6.38
C ILE A 180 -7.46 22.41 5.56
N LEU A 181 -6.20 22.02 5.80
CA LEU A 181 -5.05 22.54 5.05
C LEU A 181 -5.19 22.23 3.55
N TRP A 182 -5.58 21.01 3.20
CA TRP A 182 -5.81 20.60 1.82
C TRP A 182 -6.96 21.39 1.17
N MET A 183 -8.07 21.57 1.89
CA MET A 183 -9.22 22.34 1.40
C MET A 183 -8.84 23.79 1.08
N VAL A 184 -7.99 24.41 1.90
CA VAL A 184 -7.54 25.80 1.71
C VAL A 184 -6.51 25.92 0.59
N ILE A 185 -5.47 25.07 0.62
CA ILE A 185 -4.28 25.21 -0.24
C ILE A 185 -4.51 24.60 -1.63
N ALA A 186 -5.10 23.41 -1.71
CA ALA A 186 -5.19 22.69 -2.98
C ALA A 186 -6.17 23.37 -3.95
N LYS A 187 -5.84 23.28 -5.23
CA LYS A 187 -6.71 23.63 -6.38
C LYS A 187 -6.59 22.53 -7.41
N ASP A 188 -7.69 22.20 -8.10
CA ASP A 188 -7.68 21.11 -9.09
C ASP A 188 -6.81 21.43 -10.31
N LEU A 189 -6.62 22.72 -10.59
CA LEU A 189 -5.92 23.25 -11.76
C LEU A 189 -4.84 24.24 -11.32
N PRO A 190 -3.61 24.15 -11.86
CA PRO A 190 -2.53 25.10 -11.55
C PRO A 190 -2.87 26.53 -11.97
N GLU A 191 -3.72 26.71 -13.00
CA GLU A 191 -4.18 28.01 -13.47
C GLU A 191 -4.96 28.79 -12.40
N GLN A 192 -5.61 28.07 -11.48
CA GLN A 192 -6.41 28.65 -10.38
C GLN A 192 -5.58 28.96 -9.13
N HIS A 193 -4.29 28.60 -9.11
CA HIS A 193 -3.46 28.69 -7.93
C HIS A 193 -2.62 29.97 -7.93
N GLN A 194 -2.84 30.83 -6.94
CA GLN A 194 -2.25 32.18 -6.88
C GLN A 194 -0.72 32.16 -6.73
N MET A 195 -0.14 31.15 -6.09
CA MET A 195 1.32 31.05 -5.89
C MET A 195 2.08 30.48 -7.10
N VAL A 196 1.38 30.04 -8.16
CA VAL A 196 2.02 29.49 -9.37
C VAL A 196 2.25 30.63 -10.34
N ASN A 197 3.51 30.88 -10.73
CA ASN A 197 3.82 31.91 -11.72
C ASN A 197 3.52 31.46 -13.15
N GLU A 198 3.42 32.43 -14.07
CA GLU A 198 3.07 32.17 -15.48
C GLU A 198 4.09 31.23 -16.16
N ALA A 199 5.37 31.31 -15.79
CA ALA A 199 6.40 30.41 -16.31
C ALA A 199 6.17 28.93 -15.92
N GLU A 200 5.67 28.67 -14.71
CA GLU A 200 5.31 27.31 -14.29
C GLU A 200 3.99 26.86 -14.91
N LYS A 201 2.98 27.73 -15.00
CA LYS A 201 1.70 27.41 -15.67
C LYS A 201 1.93 27.00 -17.13
N ASN A 202 2.66 27.82 -17.89
CA ASN A 202 2.94 27.55 -19.29
C ASN A 202 3.71 26.24 -19.46
N TYR A 203 4.71 25.98 -18.62
CA TYR A 203 5.42 24.71 -18.65
C TYR A 203 4.49 23.51 -18.44
N ILE A 204 3.62 23.56 -17.42
CA ILE A 204 2.70 22.46 -17.14
C ILE A 204 1.72 22.30 -18.29
N ILE A 205 1.10 23.37 -18.79
CA ILE A 205 0.09 23.30 -19.86
C ILE A 205 0.69 22.77 -21.16
N GLU A 206 1.88 23.23 -21.54
CA GLU A 206 2.57 22.78 -22.76
C GLU A 206 3.03 21.33 -22.68
N ASN A 207 3.34 20.82 -21.48
CA ASN A 207 3.97 19.51 -21.29
C ASN A 207 3.06 18.49 -20.56
N ARG A 208 1.82 18.87 -20.22
CA ARG A 208 0.82 17.94 -19.69
C ARG A 208 0.16 17.22 -20.86
N ASP A 209 0.27 15.90 -20.86
CA ASP A 209 -0.60 15.07 -21.67
C ASP A 209 -1.96 15.00 -20.94
N VAL A 210 -2.87 15.90 -21.28
CA VAL A 210 -4.32 15.75 -21.05
C VAL A 210 -4.91 15.25 -22.37
N ILE A 211 -4.37 14.14 -22.87
CA ILE A 211 -5.05 13.42 -23.93
C ILE A 211 -6.33 12.90 -23.27
N LYS A 212 -7.48 13.41 -23.70
CA LYS A 212 -8.73 12.64 -23.59
C LYS A 212 -8.47 11.38 -24.39
N THR A 213 -7.88 10.37 -23.76
CA THR A 213 -7.70 9.07 -24.40
C THR A 213 -9.08 8.67 -24.85
N GLU A 214 -9.28 8.50 -26.16
CA GLU A 214 -10.39 7.70 -26.63
C GLU A 214 -10.29 6.41 -25.83
N LYS A 215 -11.24 6.20 -24.90
CA LYS A 215 -11.25 5.03 -24.02
C LYS A 215 -11.50 3.84 -24.93
N SER A 216 -10.43 3.30 -25.52
CA SER A 216 -10.47 2.01 -26.17
C SER A 216 -10.78 1.02 -25.06
N ASN A 217 -11.93 0.35 -25.18
CA ASN A 217 -12.33 -0.63 -24.20
C ASN A 217 -11.31 -1.77 -24.21
N ALA A 218 -10.82 -2.13 -23.02
CA ALA A 218 -9.90 -3.24 -22.90
C ALA A 218 -10.54 -4.52 -23.44
N PRO A 219 -9.84 -5.32 -24.27
CA PRO A 219 -10.39 -6.54 -24.84
C PRO A 219 -10.34 -7.67 -23.81
N TRP A 220 -11.24 -7.61 -22.82
CA TRP A 220 -11.32 -8.56 -21.70
C TRP A 220 -11.39 -10.01 -22.16
N ASN A 221 -12.07 -10.28 -23.27
CA ASN A 221 -12.17 -11.62 -23.86
C ASN A 221 -10.78 -12.19 -24.18
N ILE A 222 -9.84 -11.38 -24.66
CA ILE A 222 -8.46 -11.81 -24.94
C ILE A 222 -7.71 -12.03 -23.63
N PHE A 223 -7.85 -11.13 -22.66
CA PHE A 223 -7.17 -11.25 -21.36
C PHE A 223 -7.52 -12.54 -20.65
N PHE A 224 -8.81 -12.90 -20.62
CA PHE A 224 -9.28 -14.13 -19.97
C PHE A 224 -8.83 -15.43 -20.64
N THR A 225 -8.30 -15.38 -21.87
CA THR A 225 -7.70 -16.57 -22.53
C THR A 225 -6.23 -16.79 -22.18
N ARG A 226 -5.54 -15.78 -21.66
CA ARG A 226 -4.10 -15.84 -21.41
C ARG A 226 -3.82 -16.21 -19.96
N PHE A 227 -3.11 -17.33 -19.75
CA PHE A 227 -2.76 -17.77 -18.40
C PHE A 227 -1.92 -16.75 -17.61
N SER A 228 -1.06 -15.97 -18.29
CA SER A 228 -0.27 -14.89 -17.68
C SER A 228 -1.12 -13.83 -16.98
N PHE A 229 -2.36 -13.61 -17.43
CA PHE A 229 -3.31 -12.69 -16.81
C PHE A 229 -3.82 -13.17 -15.43
N TYR A 230 -3.97 -14.49 -15.27
CA TYR A 230 -4.29 -15.09 -13.98
C TYR A 230 -3.04 -15.22 -13.10
N ALA A 231 -1.89 -15.56 -13.69
CA ALA A 231 -0.64 -15.70 -12.96
C ALA A 231 -0.22 -14.40 -12.26
N ILE A 232 -0.33 -13.25 -12.94
CA ILE A 232 0.01 -11.94 -12.34
C ILE A 232 -0.92 -11.59 -11.16
N ALA A 233 -2.20 -11.94 -11.24
CA ALA A 233 -3.16 -11.76 -10.17
C ALA A 233 -2.90 -12.72 -8.99
N ALA A 234 -2.67 -14.00 -9.28
CA ALA A 234 -2.44 -15.04 -8.29
C ALA A 234 -1.17 -14.77 -7.45
N GLN A 235 -0.07 -14.35 -8.07
CA GLN A 235 1.13 -13.98 -7.31
C GLN A 235 0.91 -12.71 -6.46
N TYR A 236 0.16 -11.72 -6.98
CA TYR A 236 -0.06 -10.46 -6.25
C TYR A 236 -1.02 -10.61 -5.08
N PHE A 237 -2.00 -11.52 -5.21
CA PHE A 237 -2.80 -12.00 -4.09
C PHE A 237 -1.90 -12.41 -2.93
N VAL A 238 -0.88 -13.23 -3.19
CA VAL A 238 0.05 -13.72 -2.16
C VAL A 238 0.92 -12.59 -1.60
N VAL A 239 1.44 -11.70 -2.45
CA VAL A 239 2.21 -10.53 -2.00
C VAL A 239 1.39 -9.73 -0.97
N GLN A 240 0.16 -9.36 -1.33
CA GLN A 240 -0.68 -8.56 -0.44
C GLN A 240 -1.22 -9.34 0.75
N PHE A 241 -1.43 -10.65 0.61
CA PHE A 241 -1.74 -11.53 1.72
C PHE A 241 -0.63 -11.45 2.78
N VAL A 242 0.63 -11.59 2.38
CA VAL A 242 1.78 -11.54 3.29
C VAL A 242 1.98 -10.16 3.89
N VAL A 243 1.93 -9.10 3.07
CA VAL A 243 2.08 -7.72 3.55
C VAL A 243 1.00 -7.38 4.58
N SER A 244 -0.25 -7.73 4.31
CA SER A 244 -1.37 -7.51 5.24
C SER A 244 -1.21 -8.32 6.53
N LEU A 245 -0.71 -9.56 6.44
CA LEU A 245 -0.44 -10.41 7.62
C LEU A 245 0.52 -9.70 8.56
N PHE A 246 1.70 -9.32 8.07
CA PHE A 246 2.71 -8.66 8.90
C PHE A 246 2.28 -7.27 9.33
N LEU A 247 1.50 -6.53 8.52
CA LEU A 247 0.98 -5.21 8.93
C LEU A 247 0.08 -5.31 10.16
N ILE A 248 -0.76 -6.36 10.24
CA ILE A 248 -1.73 -6.53 11.30
C ILE A 248 -1.19 -7.30 12.50
N TRP A 249 -0.34 -8.28 12.27
CA TRP A 249 0.01 -9.27 13.29
C TRP A 249 1.45 -9.20 13.78
N LEU A 250 2.34 -8.44 13.14
CA LEU A 250 3.75 -8.37 13.53
C LEU A 250 3.95 -7.88 14.99
N PRO A 251 3.33 -6.78 15.47
CA PRO A 251 3.50 -6.34 16.85
C PRO A 251 2.98 -7.37 17.87
N THR A 252 1.84 -7.99 17.58
CA THR A 252 1.24 -9.04 18.42
C THR A 252 2.13 -10.28 18.47
N TYR A 253 2.71 -10.70 17.35
CA TYR A 253 3.69 -11.78 17.30
C TYR A 253 4.89 -11.50 18.20
N LEU A 254 5.49 -10.31 18.11
CA LEU A 254 6.62 -9.91 18.96
C LEU A 254 6.24 -9.89 20.46
N THR A 255 5.03 -9.43 20.77
CA THR A 255 4.52 -9.40 22.14
C THR A 255 4.30 -10.80 22.69
N GLU A 256 3.69 -11.69 21.93
CA GLU A 256 3.30 -13.01 22.43
C GLU A 256 4.44 -14.02 22.42
N GLN A 257 5.27 -14.02 21.36
CA GLN A 257 6.37 -14.98 21.18
C GLN A 257 7.63 -14.53 21.93
N TYR A 258 8.00 -13.25 21.82
CA TYR A 258 9.24 -12.71 22.40
C TYR A 258 9.01 -11.92 23.69
N LYS A 259 7.76 -11.82 24.17
CA LYS A 259 7.39 -11.13 25.42
C LYS A 259 7.81 -9.66 25.47
N VAL A 260 7.99 -9.04 24.31
CA VAL A 260 8.28 -7.61 24.20
C VAL A 260 7.03 -6.85 24.62
N LYS A 261 7.11 -6.06 25.70
CA LYS A 261 5.93 -5.30 26.12
C LYS A 261 5.69 -4.16 25.14
N LEU A 262 4.44 -3.82 24.91
CA LEU A 262 4.07 -2.69 24.06
C LEU A 262 4.72 -1.38 24.49
N THR A 263 4.87 -1.18 25.80
CA THR A 263 5.43 0.03 26.40
C THR A 263 6.95 0.09 26.32
N ASP A 264 7.61 -1.04 26.02
CA ASP A 264 9.07 -1.11 25.96
C ASP A 264 9.58 -0.38 24.71
N PRO A 265 10.69 0.37 24.81
CA PRO A 265 11.35 0.98 23.65
C PRO A 265 11.68 -0.04 22.56
N ASP A 266 11.83 -1.32 22.95
CA ASP A 266 12.18 -2.40 22.04
C ASP A 266 11.10 -2.71 21.01
N MET A 267 9.82 -2.50 21.36
CA MET A 267 8.71 -2.72 20.44
C MET A 267 8.80 -1.78 19.21
N ALA A 268 9.22 -0.53 19.43
CA ALA A 268 9.22 0.48 18.37
C ALA A 268 10.20 0.14 17.25
N TRP A 269 11.44 -0.24 17.59
CA TRP A 269 12.43 -0.62 16.59
C TRP A 269 12.18 -2.01 16.03
N ALA A 270 11.73 -2.97 16.85
CA ALA A 270 11.48 -4.34 16.41
C ALA A 270 10.32 -4.43 15.40
N ALA A 271 9.25 -3.65 15.62
CA ALA A 271 8.13 -3.58 14.68
C ALA A 271 8.44 -2.69 13.46
N GLY A 272 9.24 -1.63 13.63
CA GLY A 272 9.54 -0.67 12.55
C GLY A 272 10.64 -1.12 11.58
N ALA A 273 11.68 -1.81 12.06
CA ALA A 273 12.84 -2.19 11.24
C ALA A 273 12.48 -3.04 10.01
N PRO A 274 11.55 -4.01 10.10
CA PRO A 274 11.18 -4.78 8.91
C PRO A 274 10.51 -3.96 7.81
N TRP A 275 9.75 -2.92 8.17
CA TRP A 275 9.15 -1.99 7.21
C TRP A 275 10.20 -1.08 6.57
N ILE A 276 11.24 -0.69 7.31
CA ILE A 276 12.38 0.07 6.76
C ILE A 276 13.07 -0.77 5.67
N ALA A 277 13.34 -2.04 5.97
CA ALA A 277 13.97 -2.93 5.02
C ALA A 277 13.11 -3.13 3.76
N MET A 278 11.79 -3.30 3.92
CA MET A 278 10.85 -3.34 2.79
C MET A 278 10.90 -2.06 1.94
N PHE A 279 10.85 -0.89 2.59
CA PHE A 279 10.90 0.41 1.90
C PHE A 279 12.19 0.58 1.09
N LEU A 280 13.35 0.31 1.69
CA LEU A 280 14.64 0.45 1.03
C LEU A 280 14.80 -0.56 -0.12
N LEU A 281 14.41 -1.81 0.09
CA LEU A 281 14.60 -2.87 -0.90
C LEU A 281 13.61 -2.78 -2.07
N ILE A 282 12.43 -2.18 -1.89
CA ILE A 282 11.54 -1.80 -3.01
C ILE A 282 12.27 -0.85 -3.96
N LEU A 283 12.90 0.21 -3.42
CA LEU A 283 13.60 1.22 -4.20
C LEU A 283 14.82 0.63 -4.91
N CYS A 284 15.63 -0.15 -4.19
CA CYS A 284 16.79 -0.84 -4.75
C CYS A 284 16.38 -1.85 -5.83
N GLY A 285 15.32 -2.63 -5.60
CA GLY A 285 14.81 -3.61 -6.57
C GLY A 285 14.38 -2.97 -7.88
N GLY A 286 13.71 -1.81 -7.81
CA GLY A 286 13.39 -1.00 -8.99
C GLY A 286 14.64 -0.57 -9.77
N ALA A 287 15.63 0.01 -9.07
CA ALA A 287 16.86 0.48 -9.70
C ALA A 287 17.69 -0.66 -10.35
N ILE A 288 17.78 -1.81 -9.68
CA ILE A 288 18.45 -3.01 -10.23
C ILE A 288 17.74 -3.49 -11.49
N SER A 289 16.42 -3.54 -11.43
CA SER A 289 15.59 -3.96 -12.56
C SER A 289 15.75 -3.06 -13.78
N ASP A 290 15.74 -1.75 -13.57
CA ASP A 290 15.92 -0.78 -14.66
C ASP A 290 17.34 -0.84 -15.25
N LYS A 291 18.37 -1.06 -14.42
CA LYS A 291 19.75 -1.30 -14.89
C LYS A 291 19.85 -2.57 -15.74
N LEU A 292 19.17 -3.65 -15.35
CA LEU A 292 19.13 -4.89 -16.14
C LEU A 292 18.46 -4.68 -17.49
N LEU A 293 17.35 -3.93 -17.54
CA LEU A 293 16.71 -3.54 -18.81
C LEU A 293 17.63 -2.70 -19.69
N GLN A 294 18.33 -1.71 -19.13
CA GLN A 294 19.29 -0.88 -19.87
C GLN A 294 20.47 -1.69 -20.41
N SER A 295 20.87 -2.76 -19.72
CA SER A 295 21.90 -3.69 -20.22
C SER A 295 21.43 -4.66 -21.31
N GLY A 296 20.18 -4.55 -21.78
CA GLY A 296 19.64 -5.39 -22.86
C GLY A 296 19.16 -6.77 -22.41
N LYS A 297 18.98 -7.01 -21.11
CA LYS A 297 18.36 -8.27 -20.61
C LYS A 297 16.84 -8.25 -20.89
N SER A 298 16.24 -9.44 -20.98
CA SER A 298 14.79 -9.56 -21.20
C SER A 298 13.99 -9.02 -20.00
N ARG A 299 12.72 -8.66 -20.23
CA ARG A 299 11.82 -8.21 -19.16
C ARG A 299 11.55 -9.32 -18.16
N PHE A 300 11.56 -10.59 -18.57
CA PHE A 300 11.48 -11.70 -17.63
C PHE A 300 12.67 -11.70 -16.66
N VAL A 301 13.90 -11.55 -17.14
CA VAL A 301 15.08 -11.51 -16.26
C VAL A 301 15.04 -10.27 -15.37
N ALA A 302 14.69 -9.12 -15.93
CA ALA A 302 14.65 -7.87 -15.18
C ALA A 302 13.51 -7.82 -14.15
N ARG A 303 12.38 -8.49 -14.36
CA ARG A 303 11.21 -8.42 -13.47
C ARG A 303 10.95 -9.73 -12.73
N ALA A 304 10.73 -10.82 -13.46
CA ALA A 304 10.34 -12.10 -12.89
C ALA A 304 11.45 -12.77 -12.08
N SER A 305 12.69 -12.81 -12.59
CA SER A 305 13.80 -13.40 -11.84
C SER A 305 14.08 -12.65 -10.54
N ILE A 306 13.99 -11.32 -10.56
CA ILE A 306 14.13 -10.48 -9.36
C ILE A 306 13.02 -10.76 -8.35
N ALA A 307 11.76 -10.86 -8.81
CA ALA A 307 10.64 -11.20 -7.94
C ALA A 307 10.78 -12.60 -7.30
N ILE A 308 11.19 -13.60 -8.10
CA ILE A 308 11.44 -14.96 -7.63
C ILE A 308 12.56 -14.96 -6.56
N MET A 309 13.65 -14.24 -6.80
CA MET A 309 14.70 -14.09 -5.78
C MET A 309 14.16 -13.45 -4.49
N GLY A 310 13.31 -12.42 -4.61
CA GLY A 310 12.65 -11.80 -3.46
C GLY A 310 11.82 -12.80 -2.65
N PHE A 311 11.03 -13.65 -3.29
CA PHE A 311 10.27 -14.70 -2.59
C PHE A 311 11.15 -15.81 -2.01
N LEU A 312 12.24 -16.18 -2.66
CA LEU A 312 13.19 -17.15 -2.10
C LEU A 312 13.85 -16.60 -0.83
N VAL A 313 14.26 -15.33 -0.86
CA VAL A 313 14.76 -14.62 0.32
C VAL A 313 13.70 -14.58 1.41
N PHE A 314 12.43 -14.34 1.07
CA PHE A 314 11.32 -14.42 2.03
C PHE A 314 11.25 -15.79 2.70
N CYS A 315 11.18 -16.89 1.93
CA CYS A 315 11.01 -18.23 2.48
C CYS A 315 12.18 -18.62 3.40
N ILE A 316 13.41 -18.39 2.95
CA ILE A 316 14.61 -18.71 3.74
C ILE A 316 14.65 -17.86 5.01
N SER A 317 14.43 -16.56 4.88
CA SER A 317 14.51 -15.64 6.03
C SER A 317 13.42 -15.92 7.04
N LEU A 318 12.19 -16.21 6.60
CA LEU A 318 11.10 -16.55 7.50
C LEU A 318 11.40 -17.84 8.27
N PHE A 319 11.89 -18.88 7.59
CA PHE A 319 12.29 -20.13 8.23
C PHE A 319 13.41 -19.91 9.27
N MET A 320 14.43 -19.13 8.93
CA MET A 320 15.53 -18.80 9.86
C MET A 320 15.04 -17.96 11.06
N SER A 321 14.10 -17.05 10.83
CA SER A 321 13.48 -16.23 11.87
C SER A 321 12.80 -17.07 12.95
N LEU A 322 12.20 -18.19 12.57
CA LEU A 322 11.45 -19.07 13.46
C LEU A 322 12.32 -20.03 14.28
N GLN A 323 13.61 -20.14 13.95
CA GLN A 323 14.56 -21.01 14.67
C GLN A 323 15.33 -20.32 15.80
N THR A 324 15.08 -19.03 16.04
CA THR A 324 15.85 -18.25 17.01
C THR A 324 14.97 -17.70 18.12
N ASP A 325 15.44 -17.84 19.37
CA ASP A 325 14.81 -17.21 20.53
C ASP A 325 15.34 -15.78 20.77
N ASN A 326 16.33 -15.33 20.00
CA ASN A 326 16.88 -13.99 20.14
C ASN A 326 16.07 -12.97 19.31
N LEU A 327 15.50 -11.97 19.98
CA LEU A 327 14.70 -10.91 19.37
C LEU A 327 15.43 -10.18 18.23
N VAL A 328 16.68 -9.79 18.43
CA VAL A 328 17.45 -9.02 17.43
C VAL A 328 17.70 -9.85 16.19
N VAL A 329 18.04 -11.13 16.36
CA VAL A 329 18.26 -12.06 15.25
C VAL A 329 16.94 -12.33 14.51
N ASN A 330 15.83 -12.50 15.23
CA ASN A 330 14.50 -12.64 14.62
C ASN A 330 14.14 -11.40 13.79
N VAL A 331 14.24 -10.19 14.37
CA VAL A 331 13.91 -8.94 13.66
C VAL A 331 14.80 -8.74 12.43
N PHE A 332 16.09 -9.11 12.48
CA PHE A 332 16.96 -9.09 11.31
C PHE A 332 16.43 -9.98 10.19
N TRP A 333 16.06 -11.22 10.49
CA TRP A 333 15.48 -12.13 9.51
C TRP A 333 14.10 -11.68 9.01
N LEU A 334 13.24 -11.16 9.89
CA LEU A 334 11.96 -10.56 9.49
C LEU A 334 12.15 -9.33 8.57
N SER A 335 13.24 -8.59 8.76
CA SER A 335 13.59 -7.47 7.89
C SER A 335 13.99 -7.91 6.49
N LEU A 336 14.79 -8.98 6.38
CA LEU A 336 15.10 -9.58 5.07
C LEU A 336 13.86 -10.22 4.43
N CYS A 337 12.99 -10.81 5.25
CA CYS A 337 11.72 -11.40 4.87
C CYS A 337 10.80 -10.36 4.20
N LEU A 338 10.44 -9.29 4.91
CA LEU A 338 9.63 -8.20 4.37
C LEU A 338 10.33 -7.44 3.22
N GLY A 339 11.66 -7.33 3.29
CA GLY A 339 12.51 -6.87 2.21
C GLY A 339 12.30 -7.61 0.88
N GLY A 340 12.34 -8.95 0.93
CA GLY A 340 12.13 -9.82 -0.22
C GLY A 340 10.74 -9.67 -0.85
N ILE A 341 9.70 -9.55 -0.01
CA ILE A 341 8.33 -9.28 -0.46
C ILE A 341 8.20 -7.87 -1.05
N GLY A 342 8.91 -6.89 -0.49
CA GLY A 342 9.01 -5.55 -1.05
C GLY A 342 9.49 -5.58 -2.49
N ILE A 343 10.63 -6.23 -2.75
CA ILE A 343 11.17 -6.41 -4.11
C ILE A 343 10.13 -7.02 -5.04
N ALA A 344 9.47 -8.11 -4.62
CA ALA A 344 8.43 -8.77 -5.41
C ALA A 344 7.26 -7.81 -5.73
N THR A 345 6.83 -7.00 -4.76
CA THR A 345 5.77 -5.99 -4.92
C THR A 345 6.09 -5.00 -6.05
N GLY A 346 7.29 -4.43 -6.04
CA GLY A 346 7.73 -3.48 -7.09
C GLY A 346 7.76 -4.13 -8.47
N MET A 347 8.25 -5.37 -8.55
CA MET A 347 8.32 -6.11 -9.81
C MET A 347 6.94 -6.50 -10.34
N SER A 348 5.96 -6.81 -9.48
CA SER A 348 4.58 -7.11 -9.89
C SER A 348 3.96 -5.93 -10.64
N TRP A 349 4.10 -4.71 -10.13
CA TRP A 349 3.56 -3.50 -10.78
C TRP A 349 4.22 -3.20 -12.12
N ALA A 350 5.54 -3.36 -12.18
CA ALA A 350 6.28 -3.19 -13.43
C ALA A 350 5.86 -4.26 -14.47
N ALA A 351 5.72 -5.52 -14.05
CA ALA A 351 5.28 -6.62 -14.91
C ALA A 351 3.83 -6.43 -15.40
N ALA A 352 2.92 -5.95 -14.57
CA ALA A 352 1.55 -5.62 -14.97
C ALA A 352 1.51 -4.51 -16.04
N THR A 353 2.42 -3.53 -15.92
CA THR A 353 2.59 -2.48 -16.92
C THR A 353 3.11 -3.04 -18.25
N ASP A 354 4.15 -3.86 -18.19
CA ASP A 354 4.73 -4.52 -19.37
C ASP A 354 3.74 -5.45 -20.09
N LEU A 355 2.94 -6.22 -19.35
CA LEU A 355 1.93 -7.14 -19.89
C LEU A 355 0.76 -6.41 -20.56
N GLY A 356 0.29 -5.32 -19.96
CA GLY A 356 -0.87 -4.59 -20.45
C GLY A 356 -0.56 -3.56 -21.54
N ARG A 357 0.67 -3.01 -21.59
CA ARG A 357 1.07 -1.92 -22.49
C ARG A 357 0.03 -0.78 -22.51
N ASN A 358 -0.68 -0.58 -23.63
CA ASN A 358 -1.73 0.41 -23.80
C ASN A 358 -2.93 0.20 -22.85
N PHE A 359 -3.11 -1.02 -22.35
CA PHE A 359 -4.13 -1.41 -21.37
C PHE A 359 -3.53 -1.76 -19.99
N SER A 360 -2.34 -1.26 -19.68
CA SER A 360 -1.65 -1.44 -18.39
C SER A 360 -2.52 -1.09 -17.19
N GLY A 361 -3.38 -0.07 -17.30
CA GLY A 361 -4.37 0.28 -16.26
C GLY A 361 -5.35 -0.86 -15.95
N SER A 362 -5.90 -1.51 -16.96
CA SER A 362 -6.85 -2.63 -16.77
C SER A 362 -6.17 -3.87 -16.18
N VAL A 363 -4.96 -4.21 -16.65
CA VAL A 363 -4.19 -5.35 -16.12
C VAL A 363 -3.74 -5.09 -14.68
N SER A 364 -3.26 -3.89 -14.38
CA SER A 364 -2.88 -3.50 -13.03
C SER A 364 -4.08 -3.45 -12.09
N GLY A 365 -5.25 -3.01 -12.58
CA GLY A 365 -6.51 -3.04 -11.82
C GLY A 365 -6.95 -4.46 -11.48
N TRP A 366 -6.89 -5.39 -12.42
CA TRP A 366 -7.17 -6.81 -12.17
C TRP A 366 -6.20 -7.42 -11.14
N MET A 367 -4.90 -7.17 -11.31
CA MET A 367 -3.88 -7.60 -10.36
C MET A 367 -4.18 -7.04 -8.95
N ASN A 368 -4.46 -5.73 -8.86
CA ASN A 368 -4.72 -5.07 -7.58
C ASN A 368 -6.00 -5.57 -6.90
N LEU A 369 -7.06 -5.87 -7.66
CA LEU A 369 -8.29 -6.47 -7.13
C LEU A 369 -7.98 -7.75 -6.35
N TRP A 370 -7.25 -8.69 -6.95
CA TRP A 370 -6.85 -9.92 -6.28
C TRP A 370 -5.87 -9.68 -5.12
N GLY A 371 -5.00 -8.68 -5.24
CA GLY A 371 -4.20 -8.20 -4.11
C GLY A 371 -5.05 -7.80 -2.91
N ASN A 372 -6.10 -6.99 -3.12
CA ASN A 372 -7.00 -6.59 -2.04
C ASN A 372 -7.80 -7.77 -1.46
N ILE A 373 -8.16 -8.77 -2.27
CA ILE A 373 -8.76 -10.01 -1.75
C ILE A 373 -7.76 -10.76 -0.84
N GLY A 374 -6.48 -10.81 -1.23
CA GLY A 374 -5.42 -11.36 -0.37
C GLY A 374 -5.29 -10.60 0.95
N ALA A 375 -5.28 -9.26 0.89
CA ALA A 375 -5.23 -8.40 2.07
C ALA A 375 -6.49 -8.49 2.96
N LEU A 376 -7.64 -8.80 2.37
CA LEU A 376 -8.92 -9.04 3.04
C LEU A 376 -8.90 -10.35 3.83
N LEU A 377 -8.45 -11.45 3.20
CA LEU A 377 -8.50 -12.79 3.81
C LEU A 377 -7.38 -13.00 4.83
N SER A 378 -6.23 -12.37 4.62
CA SER A 378 -5.02 -12.61 5.40
C SER A 378 -5.18 -12.40 6.92
N PRO A 379 -5.66 -11.24 7.41
CA PRO A 379 -5.75 -11.01 8.86
C PRO A 379 -6.68 -11.99 9.57
N LEU A 380 -7.82 -12.32 8.94
CA LEU A 380 -8.78 -13.30 9.45
C LEU A 380 -8.16 -14.70 9.53
N LEU A 381 -7.58 -15.18 8.43
CA LEU A 381 -7.00 -16.52 8.37
C LEU A 381 -5.81 -16.65 9.33
N ALA A 382 -4.95 -15.64 9.42
CA ALA A 382 -3.86 -15.63 10.38
C ALA A 382 -4.37 -15.67 11.83
N GLY A 383 -5.38 -14.87 12.17
CA GLY A 383 -5.98 -14.89 13.51
C GLY A 383 -6.55 -16.27 13.90
N MET A 384 -7.32 -16.88 13.00
CA MET A 384 -7.87 -18.23 13.19
C MET A 384 -6.77 -19.29 13.35
N MET A 385 -5.74 -19.24 12.52
CA MET A 385 -4.65 -20.22 12.55
C MET A 385 -3.80 -20.08 13.82
N VAL A 386 -3.50 -18.86 14.26
CA VAL A 386 -2.75 -18.63 15.51
C VAL A 386 -3.53 -19.17 16.70
N ASP A 387 -4.85 -19.02 16.74
CA ASP A 387 -5.70 -19.56 17.81
C ASP A 387 -5.67 -21.10 17.87
N ILE A 388 -5.51 -21.79 16.73
CA ILE A 388 -5.56 -23.26 16.64
C ILE A 388 -4.17 -23.91 16.76
N VAL A 389 -3.18 -23.39 16.03
CA VAL A 389 -1.86 -24.02 15.85
C VAL A 389 -0.68 -23.17 16.36
N GLY A 390 -0.95 -21.94 16.84
CA GLY A 390 0.09 -21.03 17.34
C GLY A 390 0.88 -20.29 16.25
N TRP A 391 1.76 -19.37 16.68
CA TRP A 391 2.50 -18.46 15.80
C TRP A 391 3.48 -19.16 14.86
N THR A 392 4.32 -20.05 15.39
CA THR A 392 5.37 -20.72 14.61
C THR A 392 4.78 -21.46 13.43
N MET A 393 3.81 -22.35 13.68
CA MET A 393 3.16 -23.13 12.63
C MET A 393 2.39 -22.23 11.66
N THR A 394 1.71 -21.18 12.15
CA THR A 394 0.98 -20.25 11.27
C THR A 394 1.93 -19.56 10.30
N LEU A 395 3.07 -19.06 10.78
CA LEU A 395 4.05 -18.38 9.93
C LEU A 395 4.76 -19.36 8.98
N GLU A 396 5.07 -20.58 9.39
CA GLU A 396 5.61 -21.61 8.49
C GLU A 396 4.65 -21.93 7.34
N LEU A 397 3.35 -22.02 7.61
CA LEU A 397 2.34 -22.29 6.58
C LEU A 397 2.23 -21.16 5.54
N VAL A 398 2.69 -19.94 5.84
CA VAL A 398 2.77 -18.83 4.87
C VAL A 398 3.80 -19.10 3.77
N ILE A 399 4.77 -20.00 3.99
CA ILE A 399 5.72 -20.41 2.95
C ILE A 399 5.00 -21.08 1.77
N ILE A 400 3.93 -21.83 2.02
CA ILE A 400 3.17 -22.57 0.99
C ILE A 400 2.61 -21.63 -0.09
N PRO A 401 1.78 -20.61 0.23
CA PRO A 401 1.30 -19.68 -0.79
C PRO A 401 2.43 -18.89 -1.46
N VAL A 402 3.55 -18.64 -0.77
CA VAL A 402 4.71 -17.96 -1.37
C VAL A 402 5.43 -18.83 -2.40
N VAL A 403 5.59 -20.14 -2.14
CA VAL A 403 6.10 -21.09 -3.14
C VAL A 403 5.15 -21.15 -4.33
N PHE A 404 3.83 -21.11 -4.11
CA PHE A 404 2.87 -20.99 -5.20
C PHE A 404 3.06 -19.69 -6.01
N ALA A 405 3.32 -18.55 -5.36
CA ALA A 405 3.63 -17.30 -6.05
C ALA A 405 4.90 -17.39 -6.91
N ILE A 406 5.95 -18.07 -6.42
CA ILE A 406 7.16 -18.36 -7.20
C ILE A 406 6.82 -19.12 -8.48
N ILE A 407 6.00 -20.18 -8.36
CA ILE A 407 5.56 -20.98 -9.51
C ILE A 407 4.80 -20.09 -10.50
N MET A 408 3.88 -19.25 -10.02
CA MET A 408 3.12 -18.32 -10.86
C MET A 408 4.02 -17.33 -11.62
N TRP A 409 5.13 -16.88 -11.03
CA TRP A 409 6.04 -15.96 -11.71
C TRP A 409 6.70 -16.52 -12.97
N PHE A 410 6.91 -17.84 -13.07
CA PHE A 410 7.36 -18.47 -14.32
C PHE A 410 6.34 -18.34 -15.45
N PHE A 411 5.06 -18.15 -15.12
CA PHE A 411 3.97 -18.02 -16.08
C PHE A 411 3.57 -16.58 -16.39
N VAL A 412 4.03 -15.59 -15.61
CA VAL A 412 3.74 -14.17 -15.85
C VAL A 412 4.29 -13.70 -17.20
N LYS A 413 5.48 -14.17 -17.61
CA LYS A 413 6.12 -13.87 -18.90
C LYS A 413 5.95 -12.40 -19.39
N PRO A 414 6.54 -11.40 -18.68
CA PRO A 414 6.40 -9.98 -19.04
C PRO A 414 6.89 -9.62 -20.45
N ASP A 415 7.71 -10.48 -21.07
CA ASP A 415 8.18 -10.33 -22.45
C ASP A 415 7.05 -10.50 -23.48
N GLN A 416 5.98 -11.21 -23.12
CA GLN A 416 4.86 -11.54 -24.01
C GLN A 416 3.63 -10.72 -23.59
N PRO A 417 3.39 -9.55 -24.20
CA PRO A 417 2.20 -8.75 -23.87
C PRO A 417 0.93 -9.54 -24.17
N LEU A 418 -0.13 -9.25 -23.42
CA LEU A 418 -1.42 -9.95 -23.56
C LEU A 418 -2.06 -9.74 -24.94
N ILE A 419 -1.78 -8.58 -25.54
CA ILE A 419 -2.15 -8.24 -26.91
C ILE A 419 -0.86 -8.12 -27.71
N ILE A 420 -0.76 -8.96 -28.73
CA ILE A 420 0.24 -8.80 -29.77
C ILE A 420 -0.35 -7.76 -30.70
N GLU A 421 0.14 -6.52 -30.65
CA GLU A 421 -0.15 -5.55 -31.71
C GLU A 421 0.26 -6.23 -33.02
N LYS A 422 -0.70 -6.40 -33.94
CA LYS A 422 -0.33 -6.73 -35.32
C LYS A 422 0.50 -5.54 -35.79
N GLU A 423 1.81 -5.73 -35.92
CA GLU A 423 2.63 -4.80 -36.68
C GLU A 423 1.98 -4.69 -38.06
N ASN A 424 1.50 -3.47 -38.38
CA ASN A 424 1.14 -3.13 -39.74
C ASN A 424 2.42 -3.24 -40.56
N LEU A 425 2.60 -4.40 -41.22
CA LEU A 425 3.53 -4.59 -42.34
C LEU A 425 3.00 -3.84 -43.56
#